data_AF-A0A7C2YSQ0-F1
#
_entry.id   AF-A0A7C2YSQ0-F1
#
_cell.length_a   1.000
_cell.length_b   1.000
_cell.length_c   1.000
_cell.angle_alpha   90.00
_cell.angle_beta   90.00
_cell.angle_gamma   90.00
#
_symmetry.space_group_name_H-M   'P 1'
#
loop_
_entity.id
_entity.type
_entity.pdbx_description
1 polymer ?
#
loop_
_entity_poly.entity_id
_entity_poly.type
_entity_poly.pdbx_seq_one_letter_code
_entity_poly.pdbx_strand_id
1 'polypeptide(L)'
;VDGNRFLLRGEYHDFEELKGESLSALYKRETEAYVRERISHYEDIMGFSYRSLTVKPSRTWWGLCSGKGDLIYNSQLAALPDNLRDYVVLHEIVHLYEHNHSASFKARLKSLMPDYADREKELKNYSPVLLG
;
A
#
# COMPACT_ATOMS: atom_id res chain seq x y z
N VAL A 1 8.29 10.27 -17.39
CA VAL A 1 7.63 11.58 -17.23
C VAL A 1 6.74 11.82 -18.45
N ASP A 2 5.47 11.43 -18.36
CA ASP A 2 4.45 11.91 -19.31
C ASP A 2 4.06 13.32 -18.83
N GLY A 3 4.52 14.34 -19.57
CA GLY A 3 4.89 15.68 -19.07
C GLY A 3 3.79 16.57 -18.50
N ASN A 4 2.57 16.06 -18.28
CA ASN A 4 1.49 16.77 -17.57
C ASN A 4 0.51 15.81 -16.87
N ARG A 5 0.93 14.58 -16.58
CA ARG A 5 0.06 13.58 -15.95
C ARG A 5 0.65 13.01 -14.67
N PHE A 6 -0.23 12.53 -13.80
CA PHE A 6 0.10 11.74 -12.63
C PHE A 6 -0.69 10.44 -12.63
N LEU A 7 -0.24 9.45 -11.85
CA LEU A 7 -0.94 8.18 -11.70
C LEU A 7 -1.83 8.20 -10.45
N LEU A 8 -3.07 7.79 -10.59
CA LEU A 8 -3.98 7.55 -9.47
C LEU A 8 -4.69 6.24 -9.74
N ARG A 9 -4.57 5.28 -8.81
CA ARG A 9 -5.18 3.95 -8.91
C ARG A 9 -4.81 3.19 -10.19
N GLY A 10 -3.60 3.39 -10.70
CA GLY A 10 -3.11 2.77 -11.93
C GLY A 10 -3.50 3.50 -13.22
N GLU A 11 -4.27 4.59 -13.14
CA GLU A 11 -4.73 5.36 -14.30
C GLU A 11 -4.02 6.71 -14.38
N TYR A 12 -3.81 7.19 -15.61
CA TYR A 12 -3.22 8.52 -15.83
C TYR A 12 -4.29 9.61 -15.76
N HIS A 13 -4.01 10.63 -14.96
CA HIS A 13 -4.83 11.83 -14.78
C HIS A 13 -4.02 13.07 -15.14
N ASP A 14 -4.68 14.10 -15.63
CA ASP A 14 -4.05 15.38 -15.97
C ASP A 14 -3.92 16.25 -14.70
N PHE A 15 -2.80 16.97 -14.54
CA PHE A 15 -2.55 17.80 -13.34
C PHE A 15 -3.62 18.89 -13.11
N GLU A 16 -4.32 19.32 -14.15
CA GLU A 16 -5.46 20.24 -14.08
C GLU A 16 -6.62 19.69 -13.24
N GLU A 17 -6.75 18.36 -13.12
CA GLU A 17 -7.77 17.70 -12.30
C GLU A 17 -7.58 17.93 -10.80
N LEU A 18 -6.37 18.31 -10.37
CA LEU A 18 -6.06 18.55 -8.95
C LEU A 18 -6.83 19.73 -8.34
N LYS A 19 -7.36 20.66 -9.16
CA LYS A 19 -8.20 21.79 -8.72
C LYS A 19 -7.63 22.57 -7.53
N GLY A 20 -6.30 22.73 -7.48
CA GLY A 20 -5.59 23.48 -6.43
C GLY A 20 -5.07 22.64 -5.26
N GLU A 21 -5.37 21.34 -5.19
CA GLU A 21 -4.71 20.40 -4.26
C GLU A 21 -3.30 20.07 -4.78
N SER A 22 -2.32 19.91 -3.88
CA SER A 22 -1.01 19.40 -4.29
C SER A 22 -1.07 17.88 -4.48
N LEU A 23 -0.30 17.34 -5.42
CA LEU A 23 -0.22 15.88 -5.64
C LEU A 23 0.15 15.12 -4.36
N SER A 24 1.04 15.69 -3.54
CA SER A 24 1.44 15.08 -2.27
C SER A 24 0.30 15.03 -1.25
N ALA A 25 -0.55 16.05 -1.19
CA ALA A 25 -1.74 16.07 -0.34
C ALA A 25 -2.78 15.04 -0.84
N LEU A 26 -3.05 15.01 -2.14
CA LEU A 26 -3.93 14.02 -2.77
C LEU A 26 -3.47 12.60 -2.43
N TYR A 27 -2.21 12.27 -2.71
CA TYR A 27 -1.66 10.93 -2.51
C TYR A 27 -1.69 10.50 -1.04
N LYS A 28 -1.39 11.41 -0.13
CA LYS A 28 -1.50 11.13 1.31
C LYS A 28 -2.94 10.83 1.70
N ARG A 29 -3.89 11.66 1.28
CA ARG A 29 -5.33 11.50 1.57
C ARG A 29 -5.89 10.20 0.98
N GLU A 30 -5.62 9.93 -0.29
CA GLU A 30 -6.08 8.73 -1.00
C GLU A 30 -5.48 7.45 -0.41
N THR A 31 -4.20 7.48 -0.03
CA THR A 31 -3.57 6.35 0.67
C THR A 31 -4.17 6.18 2.05
N GLU A 32 -4.26 7.23 2.88
CA GLU A 32 -4.81 7.16 4.24
C GLU A 32 -6.23 6.62 4.27
N ALA A 33 -7.11 7.08 3.37
CA ALA A 33 -8.48 6.60 3.27
C ALA A 33 -8.51 5.10 2.96
N TYR A 34 -7.77 4.68 1.92
CA TYR A 34 -7.75 3.30 1.48
C TYR A 34 -7.15 2.34 2.51
N VAL A 35 -5.99 2.67 3.08
CA VAL A 35 -5.35 1.77 4.05
C VAL A 35 -6.19 1.64 5.32
N ARG A 36 -6.92 2.67 5.75
CA ARG A 36 -7.85 2.59 6.89
C ARG A 36 -9.01 1.65 6.60
N GLU A 37 -9.63 1.79 5.44
CA GLU A 37 -10.72 0.92 4.99
C GLU A 37 -10.26 -0.54 4.95
N ARG A 38 -9.11 -0.81 4.33
CA ARG A 38 -8.58 -2.17 4.18
C ARG A 38 -8.10 -2.75 5.52
N ILE A 39 -7.50 -1.94 6.40
CA ILE A 39 -7.17 -2.38 7.76
C ILE A 39 -8.43 -2.81 8.50
N SER A 40 -9.49 -2.00 8.50
CA SER A 40 -10.76 -2.34 9.16
C SER A 40 -11.33 -3.66 8.61
N HIS A 41 -11.31 -3.82 7.29
CA HIS A 41 -11.77 -5.06 6.66
C HIS A 41 -10.99 -6.30 7.13
N TYR A 42 -9.66 -6.23 7.18
CA TYR A 42 -8.85 -7.36 7.64
C TYR A 42 -8.89 -7.55 9.16
N GLU A 43 -9.09 -6.48 9.93
CA GLU A 43 -9.31 -6.53 11.37
C GLU A 43 -10.56 -7.36 11.67
N ASP A 44 -11.66 -7.15 10.94
CA ASP A 44 -12.90 -7.94 11.06
C ASP A 44 -12.68 -9.44 10.74
N ILE A 45 -11.76 -9.76 9.83
CA ILE A 45 -11.48 -11.14 9.40
C ILE A 45 -10.51 -11.86 10.35
N MET A 46 -9.50 -11.15 10.86
CA MET A 46 -8.35 -11.75 11.52
C MET A 46 -8.27 -11.44 13.02
N GLY A 47 -8.97 -10.40 13.49
CA GLY A 47 -8.95 -9.95 14.87
C GLY A 47 -7.58 -9.47 15.36
N PHE A 48 -6.78 -8.80 14.51
CA PHE A 48 -5.50 -8.22 14.93
C PHE A 48 -5.70 -6.87 15.64
N SER A 49 -4.63 -6.40 16.28
CA SER A 49 -4.51 -5.01 16.73
C SER A 49 -3.15 -4.47 16.31
N TYR A 50 -3.05 -3.16 16.12
CA TYR A 50 -1.82 -2.48 15.73
C TYR A 50 -1.62 -1.24 16.60
N ARG A 51 -0.37 -0.78 16.74
CA ARG A 51 -0.01 0.31 17.65
C ARG A 51 -0.31 1.68 17.07
N SER A 52 0.03 1.88 15.80
CA SER A 52 -0.22 3.14 15.10
C SER A 52 -0.28 2.93 13.59
N LEU A 53 -0.96 3.84 12.91
CA LEU A 53 -1.01 3.91 11.46
C LEU A 53 -0.41 5.24 11.01
N THR A 54 0.60 5.19 10.15
CA THR A 54 1.25 6.38 9.58
C THR A 54 1.31 6.28 8.07
N VAL A 55 1.03 7.38 7.37
CA VAL A 55 1.27 7.52 5.92
C VAL A 55 2.30 8.61 5.68
N LYS A 56 3.39 8.25 4.98
CA LYS A 56 4.49 9.18 4.67
C LYS A 56 5.17 8.79 3.36
N PRO A 57 5.82 9.72 2.63
CA PRO A 57 6.54 9.37 1.42
C PRO A 57 7.80 8.56 1.73
N SER A 58 8.13 7.62 0.83
CA SER A 58 9.41 6.90 0.83
C SER A 58 9.87 6.61 -0.59
N ARG A 59 11.19 6.50 -0.77
CA ARG A 59 11.82 6.11 -2.04
C ARG A 59 12.19 4.64 -2.08
N THR A 60 12.05 3.90 -0.98
CA THR A 60 12.64 2.56 -0.83
C THR A 60 11.64 1.46 -0.52
N TRP A 61 10.45 1.79 -0.01
CA TRP A 61 9.46 0.81 0.43
C TRP A 61 8.04 1.30 0.13
N TRP A 62 7.13 0.35 -0.08
CA TRP A 62 5.69 0.60 -0.25
C TRP A 62 4.93 0.57 1.08
N GLY A 63 5.40 -0.26 2.01
CA GLY A 63 4.93 -0.35 3.38
C GLY A 63 6.04 -0.87 4.29
N LEU A 64 5.84 -0.73 5.60
CA LEU A 64 6.66 -1.31 6.66
C LEU A 64 5.78 -1.59 7.89
N CYS A 65 6.00 -2.74 8.53
CA CYS A 65 5.56 -3.00 9.88
C CYS A 65 6.75 -2.98 10.85
N SER A 66 6.68 -2.14 11.89
CA SER A 66 7.71 -2.16 12.94
C SER A 66 7.56 -3.39 13.83
N GLY A 67 8.64 -3.79 14.52
CA GLY A 67 8.57 -4.85 15.54
C GLY A 67 7.71 -4.49 16.76
N LYS A 68 7.22 -3.24 16.87
CA LYS A 68 6.27 -2.79 17.90
C LYS A 68 4.83 -2.75 17.40
N GLY A 69 4.59 -3.17 16.15
CA GLY A 69 3.26 -3.17 15.52
C GLY A 69 2.83 -1.82 14.95
N ASP A 70 3.77 -0.95 14.54
CA ASP A 70 3.41 0.25 13.76
C ASP A 70 3.25 -0.12 12.30
N LEU A 71 2.10 0.19 11.71
CA LEU A 71 1.85 0.08 10.29
C LEU A 71 2.17 1.40 9.60
N ILE A 72 3.12 1.37 8.69
CA ILE A 72 3.62 2.55 7.98
C ILE A 72 3.43 2.28 6.49
N TYR A 73 2.69 3.15 5.80
CA TYR A 73 2.47 3.03 4.36
C TYR A 73 3.03 4.22 3.60
N ASN A 74 3.47 3.95 2.38
CA ASN A 74 3.96 4.99 1.48
C ASN A 74 2.77 5.74 0.86
N SER A 75 2.76 7.07 0.92
CA SER A 75 1.71 7.88 0.28
C SER A 75 1.59 7.63 -1.23
N GLN A 76 2.64 7.13 -1.88
CA GLN A 76 2.63 6.77 -3.29
C GLN A 76 1.83 5.52 -3.62
N LEU A 77 1.33 4.78 -2.62
CA LEU A 77 0.37 3.70 -2.86
C LEU A 77 -0.87 4.19 -3.61
N ALA A 78 -1.26 5.46 -3.45
CA ALA A 78 -2.36 6.06 -4.19
C ALA A 78 -2.24 5.90 -5.71
N ALA A 79 -1.03 5.79 -6.24
CA ALA A 79 -0.80 5.65 -7.67
C ALA A 79 -0.85 4.21 -8.19
N LEU A 80 -0.67 3.21 -7.31
CA LEU A 80 -0.72 1.81 -7.72
C LEU A 80 -2.15 1.40 -8.07
N PRO A 81 -2.36 0.45 -8.98
CA PRO A 81 -3.65 -0.20 -9.16
C PRO A 81 -4.15 -0.84 -7.84
N ASP A 82 -5.47 -0.88 -7.65
CA ASP A 82 -6.08 -1.30 -6.37
C ASP A 82 -5.69 -2.71 -5.92
N ASN A 83 -5.51 -3.65 -6.86
CA ASN A 83 -5.04 -5.00 -6.55
C ASN A 83 -3.66 -5.00 -5.86
N LEU A 84 -2.75 -4.13 -6.28
CA LEU A 84 -1.41 -4.00 -5.71
C LEU A 84 -1.42 -3.19 -4.40
N ARG A 85 -2.30 -2.19 -4.29
CA ARG A 85 -2.51 -1.48 -3.02
C ARG A 85 -2.98 -2.43 -1.93
N ASP A 86 -3.96 -3.28 -2.25
CA ASP A 86 -4.49 -4.27 -1.32
C ASP A 86 -3.42 -5.30 -0.91
N TYR A 87 -2.59 -5.75 -1.87
CA TYR A 87 -1.47 -6.64 -1.58
C TYR A 87 -0.49 -6.02 -0.57
N VAL A 88 -0.07 -4.77 -0.77
CA VAL A 88 0.84 -4.09 0.18
C VAL A 88 0.19 -3.94 1.56
N VAL A 89 -1.09 -3.56 1.63
CA VAL A 89 -1.80 -3.45 2.91
C VAL A 89 -1.80 -4.78 3.65
N LEU A 90 -2.22 -5.85 2.99
CA LEU A 90 -2.25 -7.17 3.59
C LEU A 90 -0.85 -7.66 3.99
N HIS A 91 0.18 -7.37 3.18
CA HIS A 91 1.56 -7.72 3.46
C HIS A 91 2.04 -7.16 4.81
N GLU A 92 1.83 -5.87 5.05
CA GLU A 92 2.23 -5.25 6.32
C GLU A 92 1.37 -5.70 7.50
N ILE A 93 0.08 -5.98 7.28
CA ILE A 93 -0.79 -6.57 8.32
C ILE A 93 -0.28 -7.96 8.73
N VAL A 94 0.12 -8.81 7.78
CA VAL A 94 0.67 -10.14 8.09
C VAL A 94 1.96 -10.03 8.92
N HIS A 95 2.74 -8.96 8.73
CA HIS A 95 3.93 -8.70 9.56
C HIS A 95 3.63 -8.41 11.04
N LEU A 96 2.37 -8.15 11.44
CA LEU A 96 1.98 -8.11 12.85
C LEU A 96 2.09 -9.49 13.54
N TYR A 97 2.04 -10.57 12.76
CA TYR A 97 2.15 -11.94 13.24
C TYR A 97 3.51 -12.57 12.92
N GLU A 98 4.07 -12.24 11.75
CA GLU A 98 5.26 -12.89 11.20
C GLU A 98 6.23 -11.82 10.66
N HIS A 99 7.27 -11.45 11.42
CA HIS A 99 8.20 -10.36 11.04
C HIS A 99 9.18 -10.71 9.91
N ASN A 100 9.16 -11.95 9.41
CA ASN A 100 9.99 -12.40 8.30
C ASN A 100 9.12 -13.09 7.24
N HIS A 101 9.60 -13.17 6.00
CA HIS A 101 8.88 -13.82 4.89
C HIS A 101 8.98 -15.36 4.94
N SER A 102 8.78 -15.95 6.13
CA SER A 102 8.80 -17.38 6.39
C SER A 102 7.73 -18.16 5.62
N ALA A 103 7.77 -19.48 5.71
CA ALA A 103 6.70 -20.33 5.21
C ALA A 103 5.34 -19.98 5.84
N SER A 104 5.31 -19.66 7.14
CA SER A 104 4.10 -19.24 7.86
C SER A 104 3.55 -17.91 7.33
N PHE A 105 4.43 -16.94 7.06
CA PHE A 105 4.06 -15.67 6.43
C PHE A 105 3.38 -15.90 5.08
N LYS A 106 4.01 -16.70 4.20
CA LYS A 106 3.47 -17.02 2.87
C LYS A 106 2.15 -17.79 2.95
N ALA A 107 2.04 -18.71 3.89
CA ALA A 107 0.81 -19.47 4.11
C ALA A 107 -0.36 -18.56 4.51
N ARG A 108 -0.12 -17.58 5.41
CA ARG A 108 -1.13 -16.60 5.83
C ARG A 108 -1.53 -15.65 4.70
N LEU A 109 -0.57 -15.17 3.92
CA LEU A 109 -0.89 -14.40 2.72
C LEU A 109 -1.75 -15.21 1.76
N LYS A 110 -1.36 -16.44 1.44
CA LYS A 110 -2.08 -17.31 0.51
C LYS A 110 -3.50 -17.62 0.97
N SER A 111 -3.73 -17.78 2.28
CA SER A 111 -5.08 -18.07 2.79
C SER A 111 -6.04 -16.89 2.66
N LEU A 112 -5.53 -15.65 2.66
CA LEU A 112 -6.32 -14.42 2.57
C LEU A 112 -6.36 -13.86 1.14
N MET A 113 -5.30 -14.10 0.37
CA MET A 113 -5.10 -13.63 -0.99
C MET A 113 -4.42 -14.74 -1.80
N PRO A 114 -5.20 -15.67 -2.40
CA PRO A 114 -4.64 -16.82 -3.11
C PRO A 114 -3.70 -16.46 -4.28
N ASP A 115 -3.89 -15.28 -4.87
CA ASP A 115 -3.12 -14.70 -5.97
C ASP A 115 -1.97 -13.78 -5.50
N TYR A 116 -1.60 -13.78 -4.21
CA TYR A 116 -0.58 -12.87 -3.66
C TYR A 116 0.77 -12.94 -4.42
N ALA A 117 1.15 -14.12 -4.90
CA ALA A 117 2.41 -14.32 -5.59
C ALA A 117 2.45 -13.62 -6.97
N ASP A 118 1.31 -13.59 -7.66
CA ASP A 118 1.18 -12.88 -8.93
C ASP A 118 1.23 -11.37 -8.71
N ARG A 119 0.57 -10.88 -7.66
CA ARG A 119 0.62 -9.47 -7.25
C ARG A 119 2.01 -9.05 -6.77
N GLU A 120 2.72 -9.89 -6.03
CA GLU A 120 4.12 -9.65 -5.65
C GLU A 120 5.01 -9.54 -6.88
N LYS A 121 4.82 -10.42 -7.87
CA LYS A 121 5.54 -10.38 -9.12
C LYS A 121 5.23 -9.11 -9.91
N GLU A 122 3.96 -8.73 -10.00
CA GLU A 122 3.52 -7.52 -10.68
C GLU A 122 4.06 -6.25 -10.01
N LEU A 123 4.05 -6.19 -8.67
CA LEU A 123 4.56 -5.06 -7.89
C LEU A 123 6.02 -4.73 -8.20
N LYS A 124 6.83 -5.72 -8.62
CA LYS A 124 8.24 -5.51 -9.02
C LYS A 124 8.39 -4.63 -10.27
N ASN A 125 7.33 -4.46 -11.06
CA ASN A 125 7.32 -3.52 -12.19
C ASN A 125 7.12 -2.06 -11.75
N TYR A 126 6.83 -1.84 -10.47
CA TYR A 126 6.61 -0.53 -9.87
C TYR A 126 7.72 -0.22 -8.86
N SER A 127 8.11 1.04 -8.81
CA SER A 127 8.99 1.55 -7.75
C SER A 127 8.37 2.82 -7.18
N PRO A 128 8.46 3.06 -5.86
CA PRO A 128 8.00 4.32 -5.27
C PRO A 128 8.61 5.54 -5.98
N VAL A 129 9.84 5.43 -6.48
CA VAL A 129 10.52 6.53 -7.16
C VAL A 129 10.02 6.76 -8.60
N LEU A 130 9.44 5.74 -9.24
CA LEU A 130 9.05 5.78 -10.66
C LEU A 130 7.57 6.15 -10.86
N LEU A 131 7.10 7.13 -10.08
CA LEU A 131 5.92 7.94 -10.41
C LEU A 131 6.33 9.29 -11.02
N GLY A 132 7.48 9.30 -11.68
CA GLY A 132 8.05 10.41 -12.45
C GLY A 132 8.59 9.89 -13.76
#